data_AF-I1J9Z5-F1
#
_entry.id   AF-I1J9Z5-F1
#
_cell.length_a   1.000
_cell.length_b   1.000
_cell.length_c   1.000
_cell.angle_alpha   90.00
_cell.angle_beta   90.00
_cell.angle_gamma   90.00
#
_symmetry.space_group_name_H-M   'P 1'
#
loop_
_entity.id
_entity.type
_entity.pdbx_description
1 polymer ?
#
loop_
_entity_poly.entity_id
_entity_poly.type
_entity_poly.pdbx_seq_one_letter_code
_entity_poly.pdbx_strand_id
1 'polypeptide(L)'
;MGGIVSTPPTHKFPLPTMETCDYVRPSKLLLNVTIENSLGAIQVLLSPEDTVADLVNAALLIYEKEKRRPLLKDTDPKCYDLHYSPYTLQSLKPNEKLKNLGSRNFFLRLKPLASFS
;
A
#
# COMPACT_ATOMS: atom_id res chain seq x y z
N MET A 1 24.26 -45.32 -5.01
CA MET A 1 23.00 -44.93 -5.67
C MET A 1 22.90 -43.41 -5.61
N GLY A 2 23.39 -42.70 -6.64
CA GLY A 2 23.27 -41.24 -6.71
C GLY A 2 21.99 -40.86 -7.44
N GLY A 3 21.11 -40.09 -6.80
CA GLY A 3 19.86 -39.60 -7.39
C GLY A 3 20.03 -38.21 -7.99
N ILE A 4 19.48 -37.99 -9.18
CA ILE A 4 19.36 -36.68 -9.83
C ILE A 4 18.19 -35.90 -9.19
N VAL A 5 18.44 -34.69 -8.69
CA VAL A 5 17.39 -33.76 -8.27
C VAL A 5 17.06 -32.86 -9.46
N SER A 6 15.81 -32.95 -9.93
CA SER A 6 15.26 -32.10 -10.99
C SER A 6 14.47 -30.96 -10.33
N THR A 7 14.82 -29.70 -10.60
CA THR A 7 14.06 -28.53 -10.16
C THR A 7 13.04 -28.10 -11.23
N PRO A 8 11.84 -27.63 -10.84
CA PRO A 8 10.79 -27.27 -11.78
C PRO A 8 11.14 -26.00 -12.58
N PRO A 9 10.56 -25.81 -13.78
CA PRO A 9 10.87 -24.67 -14.63
C PRO A 9 10.25 -23.38 -14.06
N THR A 10 11.07 -22.35 -13.87
CA THR A 10 10.60 -21.00 -13.60
C THR A 10 9.83 -20.49 -14.81
N HIS A 11 8.50 -20.50 -14.74
CA HIS A 11 7.64 -19.86 -15.74
C HIS A 11 7.84 -18.34 -15.64
N LYS A 12 8.81 -17.81 -16.38
CA LYS A 12 8.98 -16.37 -16.56
C LYS A 12 7.76 -15.90 -17.36
N PHE A 13 6.78 -15.30 -16.68
CA PHE A 13 5.76 -14.50 -17.36
C PHE A 13 6.49 -13.45 -18.19
N PRO A 14 6.35 -13.44 -19.53
CA PRO A 14 6.93 -12.39 -20.34
C PRO A 14 6.28 -11.08 -19.92
N LEU A 15 7.08 -10.15 -19.38
CA LEU A 15 6.65 -8.77 -19.26
C LEU A 15 6.39 -8.28 -20.70
N PRO A 16 5.22 -7.71 -21.03
CA PRO A 16 5.02 -7.12 -22.33
C PRO A 16 6.03 -5.98 -22.50
N THR A 17 6.99 -6.15 -23.41
CA THR A 17 7.78 -5.06 -23.98
C THR A 17 6.77 -4.14 -24.66
N MET A 18 6.31 -3.12 -23.94
CA MET A 18 5.42 -2.11 -24.48
C MET A 18 6.25 -1.28 -25.45
N GLU A 19 6.02 -1.48 -26.75
CA GLU A 19 6.50 -0.59 -27.79
C GLU A 19 5.91 0.80 -27.53
N THR A 20 6.83 1.77 -27.43
CA THR A 20 6.55 3.16 -27.10
C THR A 20 5.72 3.79 -28.22
N CYS A 21 4.46 4.11 -27.92
CA CYS A 21 3.72 5.17 -28.58
C CYS A 21 3.50 6.23 -27.50
N ASP A 22 3.95 7.47 -27.74
CA ASP A 22 4.21 8.54 -26.77
C ASP A 22 2.97 9.14 -26.04
N TYR A 23 2.03 8.31 -25.63
CA TYR A 23 1.20 8.59 -24.47
C TYR A 23 1.88 7.95 -23.26
N VAL A 24 2.82 8.68 -22.67
CA VAL A 24 3.53 8.30 -21.45
C VAL A 24 2.50 7.85 -20.41
N ARG A 25 2.33 6.53 -20.23
CA ARG A 25 1.50 6.03 -19.13
C ARG A 25 2.14 6.59 -17.87
N PRO A 26 1.41 7.36 -17.04
CA PRO A 26 1.98 7.90 -15.83
C PRO A 26 2.53 6.75 -15.01
N SER A 27 3.76 6.87 -14.55
CA SER A 27 4.35 5.88 -13.66
C SER A 27 3.44 5.72 -12.46
N LYS A 28 3.13 4.48 -12.09
CA LYS A 28 2.32 4.18 -10.90
C LYS A 28 3.16 3.36 -9.93
N LEU A 29 2.92 3.58 -8.65
CA LEU A 29 3.51 2.88 -7.53
C LEU A 29 2.48 1.89 -6.98
N LEU A 30 2.86 0.61 -6.94
CA LEU A 30 2.12 -0.40 -6.20
C LEU A 30 2.57 -0.38 -4.75
N LEU A 31 1.64 -0.12 -3.84
CA LEU A 31 1.87 0.05 -2.42
C LEU A 31 1.02 -0.95 -1.63
N ASN A 32 1.62 -1.58 -0.63
CA ASN A 32 0.95 -2.51 0.27
C ASN A 32 0.62 -1.78 1.57
N VAL A 33 -0.65 -1.71 1.92
CA VAL A 33 -1.14 -1.08 3.15
C VAL A 33 -1.81 -2.12 4.02
N THR A 34 -1.19 -2.45 5.15
CA THR A 34 -1.81 -3.31 6.16
C THR A 34 -2.58 -2.45 7.14
N ILE A 35 -3.89 -2.69 7.26
CA ILE A 35 -4.74 -1.99 8.24
C ILE A 35 -4.69 -2.74 9.57
N GLU A 36 -4.62 -2.01 10.68
CA GLU A 36 -4.64 -2.57 12.01
C GLU A 36 -5.82 -3.54 12.22
N ASN A 37 -5.53 -4.68 12.86
CA ASN A 37 -6.47 -5.79 13.09
C ASN A 37 -7.11 -6.41 11.84
N SER A 38 -6.65 -6.08 10.62
CA SER A 38 -7.15 -6.69 9.39
C SER A 38 -6.32 -7.89 8.92
N LEU A 39 -6.96 -8.77 8.15
CA LEU A 39 -6.31 -9.94 7.56
C LEU A 39 -5.52 -9.55 6.30
N GLY A 40 -4.23 -9.28 6.42
CA GLY A 40 -3.33 -9.02 5.30
C GLY A 40 -3.40 -7.61 4.72
N ALA A 41 -2.46 -7.31 3.81
CA ALA A 41 -2.34 -6.00 3.19
C ALA A 41 -3.32 -5.81 2.02
N ILE A 42 -3.79 -4.57 1.86
CA ILE A 42 -4.45 -4.10 0.64
C ILE A 42 -3.38 -3.61 -0.32
N GLN A 43 -3.58 -3.85 -1.61
CA GLN A 43 -2.77 -3.28 -2.67
C GLN A 43 -3.42 -2.00 -3.20
N VAL A 44 -2.66 -0.92 -3.20
CA VAL A 44 -3.08 0.41 -3.68
C VAL A 44 -2.15 0.83 -4.80
N LEU A 45 -2.72 1.34 -5.90
CA LEU A 45 -1.98 1.81 -7.05
C LEU A 45 -2.17 3.32 -7.21
N LEU A 46 -1.11 4.09 -6.99
CA LEU A 46 -1.13 5.57 -7.01
C LEU A 46 0.02 6.14 -7.82
N SER A 47 -0.05 7.42 -8.17
CA SER A 47 1.02 8.15 -8.84
C SER A 47 2.16 8.46 -7.85
N PRO A 48 3.42 8.54 -8.29
CA PRO A 48 4.55 8.97 -7.44
C PRO A 48 4.38 10.39 -6.89
N GLU A 49 3.58 11.21 -7.57
CA GLU A 49 3.25 12.58 -7.20
C GLU A 49 2.08 12.69 -6.22
N ASP A 50 1.39 11.58 -5.89
CA ASP A 50 0.35 11.58 -4.87
C ASP A 50 0.98 11.70 -3.47
N THR A 51 0.16 12.00 -2.48
CA THR A 51 0.57 12.22 -1.09
C THR A 51 0.23 11.03 -0.19
N VAL A 52 0.79 11.03 1.02
CA VAL A 52 0.41 10.08 2.08
C VAL A 52 -1.10 10.16 2.38
N ALA A 53 -1.69 11.36 2.40
CA ALA A 53 -3.13 11.52 2.61
C ALA A 53 -3.95 10.83 1.52
N ASP A 54 -3.53 10.90 0.26
CA ASP A 54 -4.19 10.23 -0.87
C ASP A 54 -4.11 8.70 -0.73
N LEU A 55 -2.97 8.18 -0.26
CA LEU A 55 -2.80 6.76 0.03
C LEU A 55 -3.71 6.27 1.14
N VAL A 56 -3.84 7.01 2.23
CA VAL A 56 -4.76 6.68 3.32
C VAL A 56 -6.19 6.63 2.82
N ASN A 57 -6.62 7.67 2.10
CA ASN A 57 -7.97 7.74 1.53
C ASN A 57 -8.26 6.58 0.57
N ALA A 58 -7.34 6.31 -0.36
CA ALA A 58 -7.48 5.20 -1.31
C ALA A 58 -7.53 3.83 -0.62
N ALA A 59 -6.71 3.63 0.41
CA ALA A 59 -6.70 2.38 1.18
C ALA A 59 -8.03 2.14 1.90
N LEU A 60 -8.61 3.18 2.54
CA LEU A 60 -9.91 3.08 3.21
C LEU A 60 -11.04 2.78 2.22
N LEU A 61 -11.06 3.46 1.07
CA LEU A 61 -12.04 3.21 0.01
C LEU A 61 -11.97 1.76 -0.51
N ILE A 62 -10.76 1.24 -0.74
CA ILE A 62 -10.58 -0.15 -1.18
C ILE A 62 -11.01 -1.12 -0.08
N TYR A 63 -10.64 -0.87 1.18
CA TYR A 63 -11.04 -1.69 2.32
C TYR A 63 -12.57 -1.82 2.44
N GLU A 64 -13.28 -0.70 2.31
CA GLU A 64 -14.73 -0.65 2.34
C GLU A 64 -15.36 -1.33 1.11
N LYS A 65 -14.78 -1.13 -0.07
CA LYS A 65 -15.23 -1.76 -1.32
C LYS A 65 -15.10 -3.27 -1.29
N GLU A 66 -13.99 -3.79 -0.75
CA GLU A 66 -13.74 -5.22 -0.58
C GLU A 66 -14.52 -5.85 0.58
N LYS A 67 -15.27 -5.05 1.36
CA LYS A 67 -16.07 -5.48 2.52
C LYS A 67 -15.23 -6.29 3.53
N ARG A 68 -14.00 -5.84 3.74
CA ARG A 68 -13.04 -6.49 4.65
C ARG A 68 -13.49 -6.42 6.10
N ARG A 69 -12.89 -7.27 6.93
CA ARG A 69 -13.17 -7.38 8.37
C ARG A 69 -11.86 -7.21 9.16
N PRO A 70 -11.93 -6.58 10.36
CA PRO A 70 -13.11 -6.02 11.03
C PRO A 70 -13.67 -4.77 10.31
N LEU A 71 -14.90 -4.37 10.60
CA LEU A 71 -15.42 -3.11 10.05
C LEU A 71 -14.59 -1.93 10.61
N LEU A 72 -14.32 -0.95 9.76
CA LEU A 72 -13.64 0.27 10.17
C LEU A 72 -14.50 1.01 11.21
N LYS A 73 -13.87 1.47 12.30
CA LYS A 73 -14.55 2.25 13.34
C LYS A 73 -14.91 3.66 12.87
N ASP A 74 -14.09 4.22 11.99
CA ASP A 74 -14.24 5.52 11.38
C ASP A 74 -13.94 5.41 9.88
N THR A 75 -14.49 6.30 9.07
CA THR A 75 -14.25 6.36 7.62
C THR A 75 -13.50 7.64 7.22
N ASP A 76 -13.37 8.62 8.11
CA ASP A 76 -12.59 9.83 7.81
C ASP A 76 -11.09 9.49 7.74
N PRO A 77 -10.41 9.71 6.60
CA PRO A 77 -8.96 9.51 6.49
C PRO A 77 -8.15 10.31 7.51
N LYS A 78 -8.68 11.43 8.04
CA LYS A 78 -7.99 12.21 9.08
C LYS A 78 -7.85 11.46 10.40
N CYS A 79 -8.72 10.50 10.67
CA CYS A 79 -8.70 9.69 11.87
C CYS A 79 -7.62 8.60 11.84
N TYR A 80 -6.87 8.47 10.74
CA TYR A 80 -5.85 7.46 10.57
C TYR A 80 -4.45 8.05 10.43
N ASP A 81 -3.48 7.31 10.95
CA ASP A 81 -2.05 7.57 10.78
C ASP A 81 -1.40 6.45 9.99
N LEU A 82 -0.58 6.84 9.01
CA LEU A 82 0.24 5.92 8.23
C LEU A 82 1.63 5.79 8.85
N HIS A 83 2.07 4.57 9.01
CA HIS A 83 3.35 4.20 9.62
C HIS A 83 4.15 3.31 8.67
N TYR A 84 5.48 3.28 8.81
CA TYR A 84 6.32 2.34 8.06
C TYR A 84 6.12 0.88 8.51
N SER A 85 5.74 0.67 9.78
CA SER A 85 5.64 -0.66 10.39
C SER A 85 4.68 -0.64 11.60
N PRO A 86 4.15 -1.79 12.06
CA PRO A 86 3.39 -1.88 13.31
C PRO A 86 4.19 -1.50 14.56
N TYR A 87 5.52 -1.40 14.47
CA TYR A 87 6.39 -1.06 15.62
C TYR A 87 6.88 0.39 15.61
N THR A 88 6.61 1.17 14.56
CA THR A 88 7.02 2.58 14.51
C THR A 88 6.05 3.44 15.29
N LEU A 89 6.60 4.35 16.11
CA LEU A 89 5.83 5.33 16.88
C LEU A 89 5.50 6.59 16.08
N GLN A 90 6.37 6.97 15.15
CA GLN A 90 6.19 8.16 14.33
C GLN A 90 5.29 7.88 13.13
N SER A 91 4.29 8.73 12.91
CA SER A 91 3.46 8.72 11.69
C SER A 91 4.12 9.52 10.57
N LEU A 92 3.80 9.15 9.34
CA LEU A 92 4.21 9.85 8.13
C LEU A 92 3.41 11.15 7.99
N LYS A 93 4.05 12.20 7.44
CA LYS A 93 3.39 13.49 7.24
C LYS A 93 2.37 13.36 6.11
N PRO A 94 1.12 13.85 6.28
CA PRO A 94 0.06 13.68 5.27
C PRO A 94 0.42 14.31 3.90
N ASN A 95 1.24 15.37 3.89
CA ASN A 95 1.64 16.09 2.69
C ASN A 95 2.89 15.51 2.00
N GLU A 96 3.51 14.47 2.56
CA GLU A 96 4.71 13.85 1.98
C GLU A 96 4.35 13.07 0.70
N LYS A 97 5.18 13.21 -0.33
CA LYS A 97 4.96 12.58 -1.63
C LYS A 97 5.38 11.11 -1.63
N LEU A 98 4.61 10.25 -2.29
CA LEU A 98 4.84 8.80 -2.31
C LEU A 98 6.19 8.40 -2.94
N LYS A 99 6.72 9.21 -3.86
CA LYS A 99 8.06 9.03 -4.43
C LYS A 99 9.20 9.21 -3.43
N ASN A 100 8.99 10.02 -2.39
CA ASN A 100 10.00 10.30 -1.37
C ASN A 100 10.04 9.20 -0.29
N LEU A 101 9.00 8.37 -0.23
CA LEU A 101 8.94 7.25 0.70
C LEU A 101 9.87 6.13 0.21
N GLY A 102 10.80 5.72 1.07
CA GLY A 102 11.73 4.62 0.79
C GLY A 102 11.11 3.22 0.86
N SER A 103 9.85 3.11 1.30
CA SER A 103 9.12 1.85 1.45
C SER A 103 7.98 1.71 0.44
N ARG A 104 7.60 0.46 0.17
CA ARG A 104 6.37 0.08 -0.53
C ARG A 104 5.38 -0.64 0.37
N ASN A 105 5.74 -0.87 1.63
CA ASN A 105 4.89 -1.48 2.65
C ASN A 105 4.64 -0.46 3.77
N PHE A 106 3.38 -0.31 4.15
CA PHE A 106 2.93 0.61 5.18
C PHE A 106 1.91 -0.05 6.09
N PHE A 107 1.75 0.53 7.27
CA PHE A 107 0.81 0.10 8.28
C PHE A 107 -0.10 1.26 8.66
N LEU A 108 -1.42 1.07 8.57
CA LEU A 108 -2.41 2.09 8.87
C LEU A 108 -3.02 1.82 10.26
N ARG A 109 -2.99 2.81 11.15
CA ARG A 109 -3.58 2.73 12.49
C ARG A 109 -4.59 3.83 12.72
N LEU A 110 -5.56 3.56 13.59
CA LEU A 110 -6.48 4.61 14.05
C LEU A 110 -5.74 5.50 15.04
N LYS A 111 -5.89 6.82 14.89
CA LYS A 111 -5.33 7.80 15.80
C LYS A 111 -5.97 7.70 17.19
N PRO A 112 -5.19 7.92 18.27
CA PRO A 112 -5.76 8.09 19.59
C PRO A 112 -6.69 9.32 19.60
N LEU A 113 -7.84 9.19 20.28
CA LEU A 113 -8.86 10.26 20.41
C LEU A 113 -8.29 11.60 20.92
N ALA A 114 -7.12 11.58 21.57
CA ALA A 114 -6.44 12.77 22.08
C ALA A 114 -5.80 13.66 20.98
N SER A 115 -5.82 13.27 19.71
CA SER A 115 -5.09 13.94 18.62
C SER A 115 -5.95 14.71 17.62
N PHE A 116 -7.22 14.99 17.93
CA PHE A 116 -8.11 15.81 17.08
C PHE A 116 -7.88 17.32 17.25
N SER A 117 -6.64 17.77 17.05
CA SER A 117 -6.30 19.19 16.93
C SER A 117 -5.67 19.49 15.58
#